data_AF-E3NQ14-F1
#
_entry.id   AF-E3NQ14-F1
#
_cell.length_a   1.000
_cell.length_b   1.000
_cell.length_c   1.000
_cell.angle_alpha   90.00
_cell.angle_beta   90.00
_cell.angle_gamma   90.00
#
_symmetry.space_group_name_H-M   'P 1'
#
loop_
_entity.id
_entity.type
_entity.pdbx_description
1 polymer ?
#
loop_
_entity_poly.entity_id
_entity_poly.type
_entity_poly.pdbx_seq_one_letter_code
_entity_poly.pdbx_strand_id
1 'polypeptide(L)'
;MAELPPQIPVVTRQSDGSKLHEISGHKYKAVLLSQPSFCSYCNKFIYGLGKQGYQCQLCDGVVHKRCHSSVVARCTCAPQVMDAPEQENTTTHNFSAHFYTLPTFCGHCGSLLYGCVRQGVRCTDCSVNVHHRCQEKAMHNCA
;
A
#
# COMPACT_ATOMS: atom_id res chain seq x y z
N MET A 1 9.07 1.48 -26.13
CA MET A 1 8.39 1.36 -24.83
C MET A 1 7.54 2.62 -24.69
N ALA A 2 6.21 2.51 -24.73
CA ALA A 2 5.35 3.69 -24.68
C ALA A 2 5.28 4.19 -23.23
N GLU A 3 5.83 5.38 -22.97
CA GLU A 3 5.61 6.08 -21.70
C GLU A 3 4.13 6.47 -21.63
N LEU A 4 3.39 5.90 -20.68
CA LEU A 4 2.04 6.35 -20.36
C LEU A 4 2.12 7.79 -19.83
N PRO A 5 1.21 8.68 -20.25
CA PRO A 5 1.26 10.08 -19.84
C PRO A 5 1.19 10.22 -18.31
N PRO A 6 1.95 11.16 -17.71
CA PRO A 6 1.88 11.41 -16.28
C PRO A 6 0.45 11.82 -15.91
N GLN A 7 -0.16 11.06 -14.99
CA GLN A 7 -1.53 11.31 -14.56
C GLN A 7 -1.58 12.61 -13.74
N ILE A 8 -2.42 13.57 -14.16
CA ILE A 8 -2.64 14.81 -13.41
C ILE A 8 -3.45 14.44 -12.14
N PRO A 9 -2.92 14.68 -10.94
CA PRO A 9 -3.65 14.34 -9.71
C PRO A 9 -4.90 15.22 -9.58
N VAL A 10 -6.07 14.59 -9.47
CA VAL A 10 -7.29 15.30 -9.09
C VAL A 10 -7.22 15.56 -7.59
N VAL A 11 -7.25 16.85 -7.21
CA VAL A 11 -7.15 17.26 -5.81
C VAL A 11 -8.52 17.64 -5.28
N THR A 12 -9.03 16.86 -4.34
CA THR A 12 -10.33 17.11 -3.69
C THR A 12 -10.11 17.53 -2.23
N ARG A 13 -10.91 18.48 -1.74
CA ARG A 13 -10.93 18.87 -0.32
C ARG A 13 -11.92 18.02 0.46
N GLN A 14 -11.48 17.41 1.55
CA GLN A 14 -12.36 16.75 2.53
C GLN A 14 -12.97 17.77 3.50
N SER A 15 -14.05 17.37 4.17
CA SER A 15 -14.74 18.13 5.22
C SER A 15 -13.85 18.46 6.43
N ASP A 16 -12.82 17.65 6.68
CA ASP A 16 -11.81 17.88 7.72
C ASP A 16 -10.72 18.89 7.32
N GLY A 17 -10.85 19.52 6.14
CA GLY A 17 -9.89 20.47 5.59
C GLY A 17 -8.65 19.84 4.95
N SER A 18 -8.52 18.51 4.95
CA SER A 18 -7.39 17.82 4.32
C SER A 18 -7.55 17.70 2.80
N LYS A 19 -6.41 17.71 2.09
CA LYS A 19 -6.35 17.53 0.62
C LYS A 19 -6.18 16.04 0.31
N LEU A 20 -7.07 15.49 -0.50
CA LEU A 20 -6.95 14.17 -1.10
C LEU A 20 -6.41 14.29 -2.51
N HIS A 21 -5.44 13.44 -2.84
CA HIS A 21 -4.84 13.37 -4.17
C HIS A 21 -5.27 12.04 -4.80
N GLU A 22 -6.03 12.11 -5.90
CA GLU A 22 -6.50 10.92 -6.60
C GLU A 22 -5.65 10.62 -7.84
N ILE A 23 -4.98 9.46 -7.85
CA ILE A 23 -4.05 9.01 -8.90
C ILE A 23 -4.25 7.50 -9.10
N SER A 24 -4.52 7.05 -10.34
CA SER A 24 -4.61 5.62 -10.69
C SER A 24 -5.57 4.81 -9.79
N GLY A 25 -6.65 5.44 -9.30
CA GLY A 25 -7.60 4.84 -8.36
C GLY A 25 -7.17 4.84 -6.89
N HIS A 26 -5.99 5.37 -6.54
CA HIS A 26 -5.59 5.60 -5.16
C HIS A 26 -6.06 6.97 -4.67
N LYS A 27 -6.60 7.04 -3.45
CA LYS A 27 -6.95 8.27 -2.75
C LYS A 27 -5.93 8.57 -1.66
N TYR A 28 -4.91 9.35 -2.00
CA TYR A 28 -3.78 9.65 -1.11
C TYR A 28 -4.08 10.80 -0.15
N LYS A 29 -3.88 10.56 1.15
CA LYS A 29 -3.92 11.58 2.21
C LYS A 29 -2.54 11.78 2.81
N ALA A 30 -2.15 13.04 3.04
CA ALA A 30 -0.87 13.34 3.70
C ALA A 30 -0.95 12.95 5.18
N VAL A 31 -0.09 12.03 5.61
CA VAL A 31 -0.07 11.45 6.95
C VAL A 31 1.30 11.59 7.60
N LEU A 32 1.29 11.64 8.94
CA LEU A 32 2.47 11.39 9.75
C LEU A 32 2.58 9.88 9.94
N LEU A 33 3.64 9.27 9.41
CA LEU A 33 3.95 7.87 9.61
C LEU A 33 4.61 7.74 10.97
N SER A 34 3.87 7.23 11.94
CA SER A 34 4.38 6.95 13.28
C SER A 34 5.38 5.79 13.30
N GLN A 35 5.44 5.01 12.21
CA GLN A 35 6.29 3.85 12.08
C GLN A 35 7.24 3.98 10.87
N PRO A 36 8.49 3.48 10.99
CA PRO A 36 9.39 3.27 9.87
C PRO A 36 8.67 2.59 8.71
N SER A 37 8.66 3.22 7.54
CA SER A 37 7.94 2.72 6.36
C SER A 37 8.73 2.93 5.08
N PHE A 38 8.62 1.98 4.16
CA PHE A 38 9.19 2.07 2.82
C PHE A 38 8.14 2.55 1.81
N CYS A 39 8.59 3.31 0.81
CA CYS A 39 7.73 3.72 -0.29
C CYS A 39 7.47 2.55 -1.23
N SER A 40 6.20 2.24 -1.48
CA SER A 40 5.79 1.14 -2.39
C SER A 40 6.19 1.35 -3.86
N TYR A 41 6.53 2.57 -4.26
CA TYR A 41 6.95 2.89 -5.62
C TYR A 41 8.46 2.72 -5.84
N CYS A 42 9.29 3.27 -4.94
CA CYS A 42 10.75 3.28 -5.14
C CYS A 42 11.51 2.38 -4.16
N ASN A 43 10.82 1.71 -3.25
CA ASN A 43 11.36 0.85 -2.19
C ASN A 43 12.40 1.53 -1.29
N LYS A 44 12.45 2.86 -1.26
CA LYS A 44 13.30 3.64 -0.37
C LYS A 44 12.55 4.06 0.89
N PHE A 45 13.30 4.22 1.97
CA PHE A 45 12.77 4.61 3.27
C PHE A 45 12.10 5.99 3.21
N ILE A 46 10.98 6.16 3.91
CA ILE A 46 10.27 7.43 4.03
C ILE A 46 10.72 8.10 5.34
N TYR A 47 11.47 9.19 5.22
CA TYR A 47 12.02 9.95 6.34
C TYR A 47 11.70 11.45 6.21
N GLY A 48 11.82 12.17 7.32
CA GLY A 48 11.57 13.61 7.40
C GLY A 48 10.77 14.01 8.64
N LEU A 49 10.65 15.32 8.87
CA LEU A 49 9.86 15.90 9.95
C LEU A 49 8.41 16.16 9.50
N GLY A 50 7.45 15.97 10.39
CA GLY A 50 6.02 16.16 10.10
C GLY A 50 5.47 15.08 9.15
N LYS A 51 4.43 15.42 8.37
CA LYS A 51 3.82 14.47 7.42
C LYS A 51 4.81 14.11 6.33
N GLN A 52 5.47 12.95 6.42
CA GLN A 52 6.55 12.52 5.53
C GLN A 52 6.06 11.76 4.28
N GLY A 53 4.84 11.21 4.33
CA GLY A 53 4.31 10.36 3.26
C GLY A 53 2.84 10.61 2.94
N TYR A 54 2.43 10.03 1.82
CA TYR A 54 1.04 9.86 1.45
C TYR A 54 0.63 8.42 1.71
N GLN A 55 -0.53 8.22 2.36
CA GLN A 55 -1.14 6.90 2.56
C GLN A 55 -2.44 6.86 1.78
N CYS A 56 -2.64 5.79 1.01
CA CYS A 56 -3.90 5.56 0.32
C CYS A 56 -4.98 5.15 1.33
N GLN A 57 -6.14 5.80 1.30
CA GLN A 57 -7.24 5.48 2.21
C GLN A 57 -7.94 4.15 1.91
N LEU A 58 -7.69 3.57 0.73
CA LEU A 58 -8.32 2.31 0.30
C LEU A 58 -7.41 1.12 0.64
N CYS A 59 -6.22 1.09 0.03
CA CYS A 59 -5.28 -0.03 0.12
C CYS A 59 -4.17 0.16 1.17
N ASP A 60 -4.17 1.23 1.98
CA ASP A 60 -3.11 1.52 2.97
C ASP A 60 -1.67 1.61 2.44
N GLY A 61 -1.46 1.52 1.12
CA GLY A 61 -0.16 1.68 0.49
C GLY A 61 0.43 3.07 0.74
N VAL A 62 1.71 3.11 1.08
CA VAL A 62 2.41 4.34 1.46
C VAL A 62 3.47 4.71 0.44
N VAL A 63 3.50 5.98 0.05
CA VAL A 63 4.47 6.53 -0.91
C VAL A 63 5.05 7.86 -0.44
N HIS A 64 6.25 8.22 -0.94
CA HIS A 64 6.77 9.57 -0.74
C HIS A 64 5.86 10.60 -1.42
N LYS A 65 5.87 11.84 -0.90
CA LYS A 65 5.20 12.98 -1.55
C LYS A 65 5.60 13.20 -3.00
N ARG A 66 6.86 12.94 -3.36
CA ARG A 66 7.34 13.04 -4.74
C ARG A 66 6.99 11.84 -5.63
N CYS A 67 6.73 10.69 -5.02
CA CYS A 67 6.51 9.44 -5.75
C CYS A 67 5.04 9.20 -6.08
N HIS A 68 4.10 9.83 -5.36
CA HIS A 68 2.67 9.59 -5.56
C HIS A 68 2.21 9.82 -7.00
N SER A 69 2.69 10.87 -7.67
CA SER A 69 2.33 11.20 -9.06
C SER A 69 2.87 10.21 -10.10
N SER A 70 3.88 9.41 -9.74
CA SER A 70 4.49 8.41 -10.63
C SER A 70 3.89 7.01 -10.46
N VAL A 71 2.90 6.84 -9.58
CA VAL A 71 2.24 5.56 -9.34
C VAL A 71 1.31 5.25 -10.51
N VAL A 72 1.79 4.42 -11.44
CA VAL A 72 1.01 3.88 -12.57
C VAL A 72 0.22 2.63 -12.20
N ALA A 73 0.65 1.92 -11.14
CA ALA A 73 -0.06 0.76 -10.63
C ALA A 73 -1.46 1.17 -10.15
N ARG A 74 -2.47 0.40 -10.54
CA ARG A 74 -3.85 0.65 -10.12
C ARG A 74 -4.06 0.17 -8.69
N CYS A 75 -4.92 0.89 -7.96
CA CYS A 75 -5.33 0.46 -6.63
C CYS A 75 -6.10 -0.85 -6.71
N THR A 76 -5.62 -1.89 -6.03
CA THR A 76 -6.29 -3.19 -5.98
C THR A 76 -7.62 -3.17 -5.22
N CYS A 77 -7.81 -2.18 -4.33
CA CYS A 77 -9.01 -2.06 -3.50
C CYS A 77 -10.04 -1.06 -4.06
N ALA A 78 -9.78 -0.42 -5.20
CA ALA A 78 -10.75 0.49 -5.80
C ALA A 78 -11.88 -0.31 -6.46
N PRO A 79 -13.16 0.06 -6.27
CA PRO A 79 -14.26 -0.59 -6.98
C PRO A 79 -14.03 -0.40 -8.48
N GLN A 80 -13.80 -1.50 -9.18
CA GLN A 80 -13.69 -1.52 -10.64
C GLN A 80 -15.05 -1.09 -11.19
N VAL A 81 -15.09 0.06 -11.88
CA VAL A 81 -16.17 0.32 -12.83
C VAL A 81 -15.96 -0.66 -13.98
N MET A 82 -16.73 -1.74 -13.93
CA MET A 82 -17.00 -2.73 -14.97
C MET A 82 -16.72 -2.24 -16.39
N ASP A 83 -15.54 -2.57 -16.94
CA ASP A 83 -15.36 -2.80 -18.38
C ASP A 83 -14.03 -3.54 -18.61
N ALA A 84 -14.13 -4.75 -19.19
CA ALA A 84 -13.06 -5.63 -19.70
C ALA A 84 -12.33 -6.57 -18.69
N PRO A 85 -11.83 -7.72 -19.19
CA PRO A 85 -12.12 -9.04 -18.63
C PRO A 85 -11.29 -9.40 -17.41
N GLU A 86 -11.94 -10.17 -16.55
CA GLU A 86 -11.41 -11.06 -15.53
C GLU A 86 -10.09 -11.72 -15.99
N GLN A 87 -8.95 -11.12 -15.65
CA GLN A 87 -7.67 -11.82 -15.73
C GLN A 87 -7.38 -12.43 -14.37
N GLU A 88 -7.95 -13.63 -14.25
CA GLU A 88 -7.66 -14.71 -13.33
C GLU A 88 -6.16 -14.81 -12.99
N ASN A 89 -5.81 -14.19 -11.87
CA ASN A 89 -4.90 -14.81 -10.91
C ASN A 89 -5.56 -14.54 -9.56
N THR A 90 -6.51 -15.39 -9.20
CA THR A 90 -7.21 -15.36 -7.91
C THR A 90 -6.44 -16.16 -6.85
N THR A 91 -5.13 -16.35 -7.05
CA THR A 91 -4.27 -17.09 -6.14
C THR A 91 -4.14 -16.30 -4.85
N THR A 92 -5.05 -16.61 -3.92
CA THR A 92 -5.06 -16.04 -2.59
C THR A 92 -3.90 -16.62 -1.78
N HIS A 93 -3.26 -15.76 -1.00
CA HIS A 93 -2.23 -16.19 -0.07
C HIS A 93 -2.84 -17.04 1.04
N ASN A 94 -2.23 -18.19 1.34
CA ASN A 94 -2.56 -18.97 2.52
C ASN A 94 -1.81 -18.42 3.75
N PHE A 95 -2.42 -17.44 4.42
CA PHE A 95 -1.82 -16.77 5.57
C PHE A 95 -1.98 -17.56 6.87
N SER A 96 -0.87 -17.76 7.58
CA SER A 96 -0.84 -18.33 8.93
C SER A 96 -0.20 -17.35 9.93
N ALA A 97 -0.67 -17.35 11.17
CA ALA A 97 -0.12 -16.49 12.22
C ALA A 97 1.36 -16.82 12.46
N HIS A 98 2.21 -15.78 12.50
CA HIS A 98 3.65 -15.95 12.66
C HIS A 98 4.20 -14.99 13.71
N PHE A 99 5.08 -15.48 14.57
CA PHE A 99 5.78 -14.69 15.57
C PHE A 99 7.12 -14.21 15.02
N TYR A 100 7.28 -12.89 14.93
CA TYR A 100 8.50 -12.30 14.40
C TYR A 100 9.43 -11.92 15.55
N THR A 101 10.60 -12.56 15.61
CA THR A 101 11.65 -12.26 16.59
C THR A 101 12.59 -11.15 16.13
N LEU A 102 12.59 -10.86 14.82
CA LEU A 102 13.41 -9.83 14.17
C LEU A 102 12.52 -8.75 13.52
N PRO A 103 13.01 -7.50 13.41
CA PRO A 103 12.32 -6.43 12.70
C PRO A 103 11.98 -6.84 11.27
N THR A 104 10.68 -7.00 10.99
CA THR A 104 10.17 -7.48 9.70
C THR A 104 9.20 -6.45 9.14
N PHE A 105 9.25 -6.16 7.84
CA PHE A 105 8.34 -5.19 7.20
C PHE A 105 7.17 -5.90 6.52
N CYS A 106 6.01 -5.25 6.55
CA CYS A 106 4.81 -5.72 5.87
C CYS A 106 4.96 -5.53 4.35
N GLY A 107 4.81 -6.61 3.59
CA GLY A 107 4.90 -6.60 2.12
C GLY A 107 3.75 -5.85 1.43
N HIS A 108 2.69 -5.50 2.17
CA HIS A 108 1.55 -4.76 1.64
C HIS A 108 1.63 -3.23 1.88
N CYS A 109 1.77 -2.80 3.14
CA CYS A 109 1.81 -1.37 3.48
C CYS A 109 3.23 -0.78 3.59
N GLY A 110 4.26 -1.63 3.60
CA GLY A 110 5.67 -1.21 3.70
C GLY A 110 6.11 -0.76 5.10
N SER A 111 5.21 -0.77 6.09
CA SER A 111 5.52 -0.43 7.49
C SER A 111 6.01 -1.63 8.28
N LEU A 112 6.75 -1.36 9.35
CA LEU A 112 7.26 -2.39 10.26
C LEU A 112 6.12 -3.20 10.93
N LEU A 113 6.31 -4.51 11.03
CA LEU A 113 5.53 -5.41 11.88
C LEU A 113 6.00 -5.20 13.33
N TYR A 114 5.50 -4.14 13.97
CA TYR A 114 5.90 -3.73 15.32
C TYR A 114 5.11 -4.46 16.42
N GLY A 115 5.76 -4.74 17.55
CA GLY A 115 5.17 -5.36 18.74
C GLY A 115 5.90 -6.63 19.20
N CYS A 116 5.67 -7.07 20.44
CA CYS A 116 6.31 -8.26 21.00
C CYS A 116 5.55 -9.58 20.72
N VAL A 117 4.26 -9.51 20.38
CA VAL A 117 3.40 -10.68 20.15
C VAL A 117 2.35 -10.34 19.09
N ARG A 118 1.98 -11.32 18.26
CA ARG A 118 0.93 -11.20 17.22
C ARG A 118 1.14 -10.02 16.26
N GLN A 119 2.36 -9.87 15.74
CA GLN A 119 2.70 -8.75 14.87
C GLN A 119 2.04 -8.89 13.48
N GLY A 120 1.83 -10.12 13.01
CA GLY A 120 1.21 -10.37 11.72
C GLY A 120 1.07 -11.83 11.33
N VAL A 121 0.81 -12.04 10.04
CA VAL A 121 0.65 -13.34 9.39
C VAL A 121 1.69 -13.49 8.28
N ARG A 122 2.05 -14.73 7.97
CA ARG A 122 2.97 -15.10 6.89
C ARG A 122 2.28 -16.07 5.95
N CYS A 123 2.42 -15.87 4.64
CA CYS A 123 1.92 -16.80 3.64
C CYS A 123 2.77 -18.09 3.65
N THR A 124 2.16 -19.26 3.65
CA THR A 124 2.89 -20.54 3.61
C THR A 124 3.55 -20.80 2.25
N ASP A 125 2.95 -20.30 1.18
CA ASP A 125 3.40 -20.58 -0.19
C ASP A 125 4.51 -19.61 -0.64
N CYS A 126 4.27 -18.30 -0.61
CA CYS A 126 5.25 -17.30 -1.05
C CYS A 126 6.08 -16.67 0.08
N SER A 127 5.84 -17.04 1.35
CA SER A 127 6.54 -16.47 2.51
C SER A 127 6.41 -14.95 2.71
N VAL A 128 5.46 -14.27 2.05
CA VAL A 128 5.21 -12.84 2.29
C VAL A 128 4.67 -12.60 3.70
N ASN A 129 5.18 -11.56 4.36
CA ASN A 129 4.80 -11.18 5.72
C ASN A 129 3.88 -9.96 5.67
N VAL A 130 2.73 -9.99 6.33
CA VAL A 130 1.78 -8.87 6.37
C VAL A 130 1.17 -8.67 7.76
N HIS A 131 0.73 -7.45 8.09
CA HIS A 131 -0.04 -7.21 9.32
C HIS A 131 -1.38 -7.95 9.24
N HIS A 132 -1.97 -8.28 10.39
CA HIS A 132 -3.33 -8.84 10.45
C HIS A 132 -4.36 -7.96 9.70
N ARG A 133 -4.28 -6.63 9.85
CA ARG A 133 -5.15 -5.67 9.12
C ARG A 133 -4.88 -5.59 7.61
N CYS A 134 -3.72 -6.04 7.17
CA CYS A 134 -3.29 -5.96 5.77
C CYS A 134 -3.58 -7.26 5.02
N GLN A 135 -3.98 -8.33 5.71
CA GLN A 135 -4.25 -9.64 5.14
C GLN A 135 -5.29 -9.59 4.01
N GLU A 136 -6.41 -8.89 4.25
CA GLU A 136 -7.51 -8.80 3.28
C GLU A 136 -7.23 -7.84 2.11
N LYS A 137 -6.30 -6.90 2.30
CA LYS A 137 -5.95 -5.87 1.31
C LYS A 137 -4.73 -6.24 0.47
N ALA A 138 -3.99 -7.27 0.89
CA ALA A 138 -2.84 -7.79 0.18
C ALA A 138 -3.22 -8.20 -1.25
N MET A 139 -2.31 -7.99 -2.20
CA MET A 139 -2.56 -8.33 -3.60
C MET A 139 -2.81 -9.84 -3.72
N HIS A 140 -3.78 -10.25 -4.55
CA HIS A 140 -4.14 -11.66 -4.76
C HIS A 140 -3.22 -12.31 -5.82
N ASN A 141 -1.91 -12.17 -5.68
CA ASN A 141 -0.94 -12.68 -6.66
C ASN A 141 0.10 -13.59 -6.01
N CYS A 142 -0.36 -14.58 -5.26
CA CYS A 142 0.53 -15.56 -4.64
C CYS A 142 1.27 -16.37 -5.71
N ALA A 143 2.60 -16.23 -5.75
CA ALA A 143 3.53 -16.89 -6.67
C ALA A 143 4.82 -17.27 -5.95
#